data_AF-A0AA35US53-F1
#
_entry.id   AF-A0AA35US53-F1
#
_cell.length_a   1.000
_cell.length_b   1.000
_cell.length_c   1.000
_cell.angle_alpha   90.00
_cell.angle_beta   90.00
_cell.angle_gamma   90.00
#
_symmetry.space_group_name_H-M   'P 1'
#
loop_
_entity.id
_entity.type
_entity.pdbx_description
1 polymer ?
#
loop_
_entity_poly.entity_id
_entity_poly.type
_entity_poly.pdbx_seq_one_letter_code
_entity_poly.pdbx_strand_id
1 'polypeptide(L)'
;MRFFVTGEQNRQMMLNAVVLLFLGYIALFWVSNGLMYFHKMGLTAQSVVEYYLGSPEKFTQPRSYQSLLEVTHFHLFSMGMLVVTLAHLVLFTPLPTGLKVWLTGLTFFGAVADEAAGWLVRFAHPVFAYFKIGAFVLLELSLATLIVVVSLSLVAQRTRLRAKEPPRSVQAVTDVV
;
A
#
# COMPACT_ATOMS: atom_id res chain seq x y z
N MET A 1 19.34 -30.58 -20.72
CA MET A 1 19.12 -29.61 -19.62
C MET A 1 18.45 -28.29 -20.06
N ARG A 2 18.28 -27.99 -21.36
CA ARG A 2 17.74 -26.70 -21.86
C ARG A 2 16.23 -26.46 -21.58
N PHE A 3 15.41 -27.53 -21.54
CA PHE A 3 13.96 -27.44 -21.31
C PHE A 3 13.56 -27.05 -19.87
N PHE A 4 14.37 -27.40 -18.86
CA PHE A 4 14.10 -27.00 -17.47
C PHE A 4 14.30 -25.49 -17.25
N VAL A 5 15.23 -24.87 -18.00
CA VAL A 5 15.58 -23.45 -17.86
C VAL A 5 14.49 -22.55 -18.44
N THR A 6 13.90 -22.92 -19.58
CA THR A 6 12.83 -22.12 -20.22
C THR A 6 11.50 -22.21 -19.47
N GLY A 7 11.16 -23.38 -18.92
CA GLY A 7 9.96 -23.56 -18.10
C GLY A 7 9.97 -22.71 -16.82
N GLU A 8 11.08 -22.70 -16.09
CA GLU A 8 11.21 -21.91 -14.86
C GLU A 8 11.22 -20.40 -15.14
N GLN A 9 11.85 -19.95 -16.23
CA GLN A 9 11.84 -18.55 -16.63
C GLN A 9 10.42 -18.05 -16.97
N ASN A 10 9.65 -18.83 -17.72
CA ASN A 10 8.24 -18.51 -18.04
C ASN A 10 7.39 -18.41 -16.76
N ARG A 11 7.57 -19.35 -15.82
CA ARG A 11 6.88 -19.32 -14.53
C ARG A 11 7.21 -18.06 -13.73
N GLN A 12 8.48 -17.67 -13.66
CA GLN A 12 8.91 -16.44 -12.99
C GLN A 12 8.31 -15.19 -13.64
N MET A 13 8.22 -15.15 -14.97
CA MET A 13 7.57 -14.05 -15.69
C MET A 13 6.06 -13.98 -15.43
N MET A 14 5.38 -15.12 -15.35
CA MET A 14 3.96 -15.19 -15.00
C MET A 14 3.73 -14.69 -13.57
N LEU A 15 4.50 -15.17 -12.60
CA LEU A 15 4.41 -14.72 -11.21
C LEU A 15 4.65 -13.21 -11.09
N ASN A 16 5.69 -12.69 -11.76
CA ASN A 16 5.98 -11.26 -11.80
C ASN A 16 4.80 -10.45 -12.37
N ALA A 17 4.19 -10.92 -13.46
CA ALA A 17 3.03 -10.25 -14.06
C ALA A 17 1.81 -10.26 -13.12
N VAL A 18 1.52 -11.38 -12.46
CA VAL A 18 0.41 -11.48 -11.50
C VAL A 18 0.63 -10.53 -10.32
N VAL A 19 1.84 -10.46 -9.77
CA VAL A 19 2.15 -9.54 -8.67
C VAL A 19 2.06 -8.07 -9.12
N LEU A 20 2.49 -7.74 -10.34
CA LEU A 20 2.33 -6.38 -10.88
C LEU A 20 0.86 -5.99 -11.06
N LEU A 21 0.00 -6.91 -11.54
CA LEU A 21 -1.44 -6.67 -11.63
C LEU A 21 -2.06 -6.46 -10.25
N PHE A 22 -1.66 -7.27 -9.26
CA PHE A 22 -2.08 -7.10 -7.87
C PHE A 22 -1.63 -5.73 -7.29
N LEU A 23 -0.39 -5.30 -7.56
CA LEU A 23 0.08 -3.96 -7.17
C LEU A 23 -0.69 -2.85 -7.87
N GLY A 24 -1.18 -3.09 -9.10
CA GLY A 24 -2.11 -2.19 -9.78
C GLY A 24 -3.42 -2.00 -9.00
N TYR A 25 -4.00 -3.09 -8.49
CA TYR A 25 -5.18 -3.01 -7.60
C TYR A 25 -4.86 -2.29 -6.29
N ILE A 26 -3.70 -2.53 -5.68
CA ILE A 26 -3.26 -1.81 -4.49
C ILE A 26 -3.09 -0.31 -4.77
N ALA A 27 -2.53 0.06 -5.92
CA ALA A 27 -2.37 1.45 -6.31
C ALA A 27 -3.73 2.15 -6.49
N LEU A 28 -4.70 1.47 -7.12
CA LEU A 28 -6.07 1.98 -7.22
C LEU A 28 -6.73 2.14 -5.85
N PHE A 29 -6.54 1.16 -4.96
CA PHE A 29 -7.00 1.25 -3.57
C PHE A 29 -6.38 2.45 -2.86
N TRP A 30 -5.06 2.64 -2.97
CA TRP A 30 -4.33 3.77 -2.40
C TRP A 30 -4.87 5.11 -2.93
N VAL A 31 -5.05 5.26 -4.25
CA VAL A 31 -5.64 6.46 -4.86
C VAL A 31 -7.06 6.70 -4.32
N SER A 32 -7.90 5.65 -4.28
CA SER A 32 -9.26 5.78 -3.77
C SER A 32 -9.31 6.16 -2.29
N ASN A 33 -8.35 5.68 -1.48
CA ASN A 33 -8.25 6.02 -0.07
C ASN A 33 -7.92 7.51 0.11
N GLY A 34 -6.94 8.01 -0.64
CA GLY A 34 -6.61 9.44 -0.69
C GLY A 34 -7.78 10.30 -1.13
N LEU A 35 -8.44 9.97 -2.24
CA LEU A 35 -9.62 10.69 -2.73
C LEU A 35 -10.77 10.69 -1.70
N MET A 36 -11.02 9.55 -1.05
CA MET A 36 -12.05 9.42 -0.02
C MET A 36 -11.72 10.27 1.22
N TYR A 37 -10.43 10.36 1.59
CA TYR A 37 -9.99 11.26 2.66
C TYR A 37 -10.32 12.71 2.29
N PHE A 38 -9.85 13.19 1.13
CA PHE A 38 -10.06 14.58 0.70
C PHE A 38 -11.52 14.95 0.47
N HIS A 39 -12.37 13.97 0.12
CA HIS A 39 -13.81 14.19 0.02
C HIS A 39 -14.49 14.35 1.39
N LYS A 40 -13.92 13.76 2.45
CA LYS A 40 -14.47 13.79 3.81
C LYS A 40 -13.84 14.88 4.68
N MET A 41 -12.55 15.14 4.49
CA MET A 41 -11.68 15.95 5.34
C MET A 41 -10.58 16.62 4.51
N GLY A 42 -10.22 17.85 4.86
CA GLY A 42 -8.99 18.48 4.38
C GLY A 42 -7.80 18.23 5.30
N LEU A 43 -6.62 18.70 4.89
CA LEU A 43 -5.40 18.70 5.71
C LEU A 43 -5.37 19.85 6.73
N THR A 44 -6.53 20.19 7.30
CA THR A 44 -6.67 21.22 8.33
C THR A 44 -7.29 20.63 9.59
N ALA A 45 -6.80 21.04 10.76
CA ALA A 45 -7.30 20.52 12.02
C ALA A 45 -8.81 20.75 12.19
N GLN A 46 -9.30 21.92 11.80
CA GLN A 46 -10.72 22.24 11.82
C GLN A 46 -11.56 21.26 11.00
N SER A 47 -11.14 20.93 9.77
CA SER A 47 -11.88 19.99 8.92
C SER A 47 -11.98 18.60 9.55
N VAL A 48 -10.91 18.14 10.21
CA VAL A 48 -10.90 16.85 10.89
C VAL A 48 -11.80 16.90 12.13
N VAL A 49 -11.73 17.97 12.92
CA VAL A 49 -12.58 18.17 14.09
C VAL A 49 -14.06 18.16 13.69
N GLU A 50 -14.44 18.92 12.67
CA GLU A 50 -15.83 18.96 12.16
C GLU A 50 -16.31 17.60 11.65
N TYR A 51 -15.42 16.80 11.05
CA TYR A 51 -15.77 15.46 10.58
C TYR A 51 -16.05 14.47 11.73
N TYR A 52 -15.27 14.54 12.82
CA TYR A 52 -15.42 13.61 13.95
C TYR A 52 -16.42 14.10 15.01
N LEU A 53 -16.42 15.40 15.33
CA LEU A 53 -17.28 16.00 16.35
C LEU A 53 -18.57 16.60 15.79
N GLY A 54 -18.73 16.62 14.46
CA GLY A 54 -19.86 17.27 13.82
C GLY A 54 -19.68 18.78 13.70
N SER A 55 -20.58 19.41 12.95
CA SER A 55 -20.59 20.84 12.71
C SER A 55 -22.03 21.33 12.65
N PRO A 56 -22.43 22.28 13.54
CA PRO A 56 -23.73 22.92 13.44
C PRO A 56 -23.93 23.66 12.11
N GLU A 57 -22.87 24.31 11.59
CA GLU A 57 -22.91 25.07 10.33
C GLU A 57 -23.19 24.17 9.12
N LYS A 58 -22.68 22.94 9.16
CA LYS A 58 -22.88 21.93 8.10
C LYS A 58 -24.02 20.96 8.42
N PHE A 59 -24.74 21.18 9.53
CA PHE A 59 -25.79 20.30 10.04
C PHE A 59 -25.36 18.83 10.17
N THR A 60 -24.09 18.58 10.51
CA THR A 60 -23.53 17.23 10.67
C THR A 60 -23.46 16.83 12.13
N GLN A 61 -23.82 15.58 12.40
CA GLN A 61 -23.74 15.00 13.74
C GLN A 61 -22.33 14.47 14.04
N PRO A 62 -21.90 14.48 15.31
CA PRO A 62 -20.69 13.77 15.72
C PRO A 62 -20.75 12.30 15.34
N ARG A 63 -19.60 11.72 14.99
CA ARG A 63 -19.50 10.29 14.70
C ARG A 63 -19.89 9.47 15.93
N SER A 64 -20.73 8.45 15.73
CA SER A 64 -21.15 7.55 16.79
C SER A 64 -20.05 6.54 17.13
N TYR A 65 -20.04 6.05 18.37
CA TYR A 65 -19.13 4.99 18.80
C TYR A 65 -19.21 3.76 17.89
N GLN A 66 -20.42 3.32 17.55
CA GLN A 66 -20.66 2.19 16.64
C GLN A 66 -20.01 2.42 15.27
N SER A 67 -20.18 3.61 14.68
CA SER A 67 -19.59 3.92 13.38
C SER A 67 -18.06 3.89 13.41
N LEU A 68 -17.43 4.39 14.49
CA LEU A 68 -15.97 4.26 14.63
C LEU A 68 -15.54 2.80 14.82
N LEU A 69 -16.28 2.03 15.61
CA LEU A 69 -15.97 0.62 15.86
C LEU A 69 -16.06 -0.23 14.60
N GLU A 70 -17.07 0.00 13.77
CA GLU A 70 -17.22 -0.66 12.48
C GLU A 70 -16.03 -0.34 11.56
N VAL A 71 -15.69 0.95 11.41
CA VAL A 71 -14.54 1.36 10.59
C VAL A 71 -13.25 0.71 11.09
N THR A 72 -12.96 0.82 12.38
CA THR A 72 -11.74 0.25 12.98
C THR A 72 -11.69 -1.27 12.85
N HIS A 73 -12.81 -1.98 13.02
CA HIS A 73 -12.85 -3.44 12.85
C HIS A 73 -12.42 -3.85 11.44
N PHE A 74 -13.02 -3.23 10.41
CA PHE A 74 -12.69 -3.55 9.01
C PHE A 74 -11.30 -3.04 8.61
N HIS A 75 -10.90 -1.85 9.09
CA HIS A 75 -9.59 -1.28 8.77
C HIS A 75 -8.45 -2.06 9.42
N LEU A 76 -8.56 -2.48 10.69
CA LEU A 76 -7.50 -3.26 11.33
C LEU A 76 -7.23 -4.57 10.59
N PHE A 77 -8.29 -5.28 10.17
CA PHE A 77 -8.12 -6.51 9.40
C PHE A 77 -7.55 -6.23 8.00
N SER A 78 -8.17 -5.32 7.25
CA SER A 78 -7.77 -5.05 5.87
C SER A 78 -6.39 -4.41 5.75
N MET A 79 -6.04 -3.44 6.62
CA MET A 79 -4.71 -2.85 6.69
C MET A 79 -3.67 -3.86 7.17
N GLY A 80 -4.00 -4.71 8.16
CA GLY A 80 -3.11 -5.79 8.58
C GLY A 80 -2.71 -6.69 7.40
N MET A 81 -3.70 -7.10 6.59
CA MET A 81 -3.47 -7.89 5.38
C MET A 81 -2.72 -7.14 4.28
N LEU A 82 -3.06 -5.87 4.05
CA LEU A 82 -2.39 -5.04 3.04
C LEU A 82 -0.90 -4.83 3.39
N VAL A 83 -0.63 -4.40 4.63
CA VAL A 83 0.72 -4.04 5.07
C VAL A 83 1.59 -5.29 5.16
N VAL A 84 1.10 -6.43 5.69
CA VAL A 84 1.89 -7.67 5.70
C VAL A 84 2.21 -8.16 4.28
N THR A 85 1.29 -8.00 3.35
CA THR A 85 1.49 -8.40 1.95
C THR A 85 2.57 -7.55 1.29
N LEU A 86 2.49 -6.22 1.43
CA LEU A 86 3.52 -5.32 0.89
C LEU A 86 4.87 -5.53 1.58
N ALA A 87 4.89 -5.67 2.91
CA ALA A 87 6.10 -5.95 3.69
C ALA A 87 6.78 -7.26 3.24
N HIS A 88 5.98 -8.30 2.99
CA HIS A 88 6.48 -9.56 2.45
C HIS A 88 7.15 -9.36 1.08
N LEU A 89 6.52 -8.62 0.16
CA LEU A 89 7.09 -8.34 -1.16
C LEU A 89 8.39 -7.52 -1.08
N VAL A 90 8.48 -6.61 -0.10
CA VAL A 90 9.68 -5.78 0.12
C VAL A 90 10.90 -6.62 0.48
N LEU A 91 10.73 -7.80 1.10
CA LEU A 91 11.85 -8.69 1.42
C LEU A 91 12.65 -9.09 0.17
N PHE A 92 11.98 -9.22 -0.98
CA PHE A 92 12.58 -9.61 -2.25
C PHE A 92 13.17 -8.44 -3.06
N THR A 93 13.10 -7.22 -2.55
CA THR A 93 13.69 -6.04 -3.18
C THR A 93 15.20 -5.94 -2.87
N PRO A 94 15.99 -5.24 -3.70
CA PRO A 94 17.42 -5.05 -3.45
C PRO A 94 17.74 -4.04 -2.32
N LEU A 95 16.75 -3.58 -1.56
CA LEU A 95 16.95 -2.63 -0.46
C LEU A 95 17.81 -3.22 0.67
N PRO A 96 18.57 -2.40 1.41
CA PRO A 96 19.28 -2.84 2.60
C PRO A 96 18.28 -3.24 3.70
N THR A 97 18.64 -4.26 4.48
CA THR A 97 17.76 -4.83 5.53
C THR A 97 17.24 -3.78 6.52
N GLY A 98 18.09 -2.84 6.95
CA GLY A 98 17.68 -1.77 7.86
C GLY A 98 16.54 -0.92 7.31
N LEU A 99 16.60 -0.55 6.02
CA LEU A 99 15.55 0.25 5.38
C LEU A 99 14.25 -0.56 5.22
N LYS A 100 14.35 -1.86 4.92
CA LYS A 100 13.17 -2.75 4.85
C LYS A 100 12.43 -2.79 6.20
N VAL A 101 13.18 -2.95 7.30
CA VAL A 101 12.63 -2.96 8.66
C VAL A 101 12.00 -1.62 9.00
N TRP A 102 12.70 -0.51 8.75
CA TRP A 102 12.20 0.82 9.01
C TRP A 102 10.92 1.14 8.23
N LEU A 103 10.90 0.92 6.91
CA LEU A 103 9.71 1.17 6.09
C LEU A 103 8.52 0.31 6.51
N THR A 104 8.76 -0.97 6.79
CA THR A 104 7.71 -1.89 7.26
C THR A 104 7.16 -1.43 8.60
N GLY A 105 8.03 -1.15 9.57
CA GLY A 105 7.63 -0.69 10.91
C GLY A 105 6.88 0.64 10.86
N LEU A 106 7.33 1.57 10.03
CA LEU A 106 6.68 2.87 9.84
C LEU A 106 5.28 2.73 9.24
N THR A 107 5.10 1.81 8.28
CA THR A 107 3.80 1.55 7.64
C THR A 107 2.82 0.92 8.64
N PHE A 108 3.27 -0.08 9.41
CA PHE A 108 2.45 -0.67 10.47
C PHE A 108 2.05 0.34 11.54
N PHE A 109 3.01 1.15 12.00
CA PHE A 109 2.75 2.21 12.95
C PHE A 109 1.77 3.23 12.39
N GLY A 110 1.97 3.69 11.16
CA GLY A 110 1.07 4.62 10.48
C GLY A 110 -0.35 4.08 10.38
N ALA A 111 -0.53 2.81 10.04
CA ALA A 111 -1.84 2.18 9.94
C ALA A 111 -2.59 2.17 11.28
N VAL A 112 -1.91 1.77 12.36
CA VAL A 112 -2.51 1.76 13.70
C VAL A 112 -2.76 3.19 14.22
N ALA A 113 -1.80 4.09 14.01
CA ALA A 113 -1.91 5.48 14.42
C ALA A 113 -3.08 6.19 13.71
N ASP A 114 -3.28 5.92 12.42
CA ASP A 114 -4.34 6.54 11.63
C ASP A 114 -5.74 6.14 12.13
N GLU A 115 -5.92 4.86 12.48
CA GLU A 115 -7.16 4.37 13.10
C GLU A 115 -7.36 4.92 14.51
N ALA A 116 -6.32 4.86 15.35
CA ALA A 116 -6.36 5.34 16.73
C ALA A 116 -6.65 6.85 16.80
N ALA A 117 -6.17 7.62 15.84
CA ALA A 117 -6.35 9.07 15.82
C ALA A 117 -7.83 9.48 15.73
N GLY A 118 -8.67 8.72 15.02
CA GLY A 118 -10.11 8.99 14.97
C GLY A 118 -10.78 8.88 16.34
N TRP A 119 -10.38 7.88 17.13
CA TRP A 119 -10.84 7.71 18.51
C TRP A 119 -10.37 8.84 19.41
N LEU A 120 -9.11 9.24 19.28
CA LEU A 120 -8.53 10.33 20.08
C LEU A 120 -9.21 11.68 19.80
N VAL A 121 -9.48 12.01 18.53
CA VAL A 121 -10.20 13.24 18.17
C VAL A 121 -11.61 13.21 18.74
N ARG A 122 -12.29 12.06 18.67
CA ARG A 122 -13.70 11.94 19.07
C ARG A 122 -13.91 11.91 20.58
N PHE A 123 -13.02 11.25 21.33
CA PHE A 123 -13.24 10.92 22.74
C PHE A 123 -12.17 11.48 23.70
N ALA A 124 -10.99 11.86 23.22
CA ALA A 124 -9.94 12.42 24.06
C ALA A 124 -9.89 13.95 23.96
N HIS A 125 -9.49 14.50 22.81
CA HIS A 125 -9.37 15.95 22.63
C HIS A 125 -9.29 16.37 21.14
N PRO A 126 -9.90 17.51 20.74
CA PRO A 126 -9.83 18.00 19.35
C PRO A 126 -8.40 18.24 18.82
N VAL A 127 -7.42 18.51 19.70
CA VAL A 127 -6.01 18.73 19.32
C VAL A 127 -5.38 17.53 18.61
N PHE A 128 -5.91 16.32 18.85
CA PHE A 128 -5.45 15.12 18.15
C PHE A 128 -5.79 15.14 16.65
N ALA A 129 -6.49 16.16 16.14
CA ALA A 129 -6.68 16.37 14.72
C ALA A 129 -5.34 16.54 13.98
N TYR A 130 -4.35 17.20 14.59
CA TYR A 130 -3.00 17.27 14.01
C TYR A 130 -2.33 15.90 13.96
N PHE A 131 -2.52 15.08 15.00
CA PHE A 131 -2.04 13.70 15.02
C PHE A 131 -2.70 12.84 13.94
N LYS A 132 -4.01 12.99 13.71
CA LYS A 132 -4.73 12.32 12.61
C LYS A 132 -4.16 12.68 11.25
N ILE A 133 -3.89 13.97 10.99
CA ILE A 133 -3.29 14.42 9.72
C ILE A 133 -1.89 13.82 9.55
N GLY A 134 -1.06 13.88 10.61
CA GLY A 134 0.28 13.32 10.59
C GLY A 134 0.29 11.81 10.34
N ALA A 135 -0.59 11.07 11.02
CA ALA A 135 -0.73 9.62 10.85
C ALA A 135 -1.21 9.25 9.44
N PHE A 136 -2.19 9.98 8.90
CA PHE A 136 -2.67 9.79 7.53
C PHE A 136 -1.56 10.03 6.51
N VAL A 137 -0.86 11.16 6.59
CA VAL A 137 0.25 11.48 5.66
C VAL A 137 1.38 10.46 5.77
N LEU A 138 1.72 10.04 6.99
CA LEU A 138 2.74 9.03 7.23
C LEU A 138 2.35 7.70 6.58
N LEU A 139 1.12 7.25 6.77
CA LEU A 139 0.59 6.02 6.20
C LEU A 139 0.58 6.10 4.67
N GLU A 140 0.02 7.16 4.10
CA GLU A 140 -0.08 7.35 2.64
C GLU A 140 1.31 7.37 1.98
N LEU A 141 2.26 8.12 2.52
CA LEU A 141 3.63 8.20 1.98
C LEU A 141 4.38 6.87 2.12
N SER A 142 4.21 6.18 3.24
CA SER A 142 4.85 4.87 3.45
C SER A 142 4.29 3.83 2.49
N LEU A 143 2.96 3.73 2.34
CA LEU A 143 2.31 2.85 1.36
C LEU A 143 2.74 3.17 -0.08
N ALA A 144 2.72 4.45 -0.47
CA ALA A 144 3.17 4.87 -1.79
C ALA A 144 4.62 4.45 -2.06
N THR A 145 5.50 4.62 -1.06
CA THR A 145 6.90 4.20 -1.14
C THR A 145 7.02 2.69 -1.35
N LEU A 146 6.29 1.88 -0.57
CA LEU A 146 6.30 0.42 -0.73
C LEU A 146 5.80 0.00 -2.12
N ILE A 147 4.69 0.58 -2.58
CA ILE A 147 4.10 0.29 -3.90
C ILE A 147 5.12 0.59 -5.01
N VAL A 148 5.72 1.77 -4.99
CA VAL A 148 6.70 2.21 -6.01
C VAL A 148 7.94 1.33 -5.97
N VAL A 149 8.55 1.13 -4.79
CA VAL A 149 9.78 0.33 -4.65
C VAL A 149 9.58 -1.10 -5.14
N VAL A 150 8.48 -1.75 -4.74
CA VAL A 150 8.21 -3.13 -5.15
C VAL A 150 7.93 -3.19 -6.64
N SER A 151 7.13 -2.26 -7.18
CA SER A 151 6.85 -2.19 -8.62
C SER A 151 8.11 -2.02 -9.44
N LEU A 152 8.98 -1.07 -9.07
CA LEU A 152 10.27 -0.85 -9.75
C LEU A 152 11.18 -2.07 -9.66
N SER A 153 11.23 -2.74 -8.51
CA SER A 153 12.02 -3.96 -8.31
C SER A 153 11.54 -5.10 -9.22
N LEU A 154 10.23 -5.29 -9.34
CA LEU A 154 9.64 -6.31 -10.22
C LEU A 154 9.85 -5.99 -11.69
N VAL A 155 9.70 -4.72 -12.10
CA VAL A 155 9.97 -4.30 -13.49
C VAL A 155 11.44 -4.53 -13.84
N ALA A 156 12.37 -4.16 -12.95
CA ALA A 156 13.79 -4.40 -13.14
C ALA A 156 14.15 -5.89 -13.16
N GLN A 157 13.47 -6.73 -12.38
CA GLN A 157 13.63 -8.18 -12.45
C GLN A 157 13.16 -8.71 -13.82
N ARG A 158 12.02 -8.24 -14.32
CA ARG A 158 11.45 -8.66 -15.60
C ARG A 158 12.34 -8.33 -16.79
N THR A 159 12.97 -7.15 -16.80
CA THR A 159 13.91 -6.77 -17.87
C THR A 159 15.15 -7.66 -17.86
N ARG A 160 15.67 -8.03 -16.68
CA ARG A 160 16.80 -8.96 -16.54
C ARG A 160 16.47 -10.38 -17.02
N LEU A 161 15.25 -10.87 -16.77
CA LEU A 161 14.82 -12.18 -17.25
C LEU A 161 14.75 -12.21 -18.79
N ARG A 162 14.18 -11.18 -19.41
CA ARG A 162 14.10 -11.06 -20.88
C ARG A 162 15.47 -10.97 -21.54
N ALA A 163 16.43 -10.29 -20.92
CA ALA A 163 17.80 -10.18 -21.45
C ALA A 163 18.57 -11.51 -21.46
N LYS A 164 18.16 -12.50 -20.65
CA LYS A 164 18.76 -13.84 -20.63
C LYS A 164 18.18 -14.78 -21.70
N GLU A 165 17.11 -14.38 -22.38
CA GLU A 165 16.47 -15.16 -23.43
C GLU A 165 17.24 -15.00 -24.75
N PRO A 166 17.72 -16.08 -25.39
CA PRO A 166 18.39 -15.96 -26.69
C PRO A 166 17.41 -15.42 -27.75
N PRO A 167 17.89 -14.66 -28.76
CA PRO A 167 17.03 -14.09 -29.80
C PRO A 167 16.18 -15.17 -30.48
N ARG A 168 14.89 -14.89 -30.74
CA ARG A 168 13.97 -15.82 -31.44
C ARG A 168 14.51 -16.34 -32.77
N SER A 169 15.34 -15.55 -33.47
CA SER A 169 15.99 -15.97 -34.73
C SER A 169 16.99 -17.12 -34.55
N VAL A 170 17.58 -17.27 -33.36
CA VAL A 170 18.52 -18.36 -33.04
C VAL A 170 17.77 -19.62 -32.61
N GLN A 171 16.61 -19.48 -31.96
CA GLN A 171 15.77 -20.62 -31.54
C GLN A 171 15.18 -21.38 -32.73
N ALA A 172 14.67 -20.66 -33.74
CA ALA A 172 14.09 -21.27 -34.95
C ALA A 172 15.09 -22.12 -35.76
N VAL A 173 16.40 -21.82 -35.69
CA VAL A 173 17.44 -22.61 -36.35
C VAL A 173 17.78 -23.88 -35.55
N THR A 174 17.70 -23.82 -34.22
CA THR A 174 17.96 -24.99 -33.36
C THR A 174 16.78 -25.95 -33.20
N ASP A 175 15.55 -25.54 -33.51
CA ASP A 175 14.37 -26.42 -33.44
C ASP A 175 14.14 -27.23 -34.74
N VAL A 176 14.93 -26.95 -35.79
CA VAL A 176 14.83 -27.57 -37.12
C VAL A 176 15.96 -28.59 -37.36
N VAL A 177 16.90 -28.74 -36.42
CA VAL A 177 18.03 -29.70 -36.45
C VAL A 177 17.91 -30.68 -35.29
#